data_AF-A0A7J8LS33-F1
#
_entry.id   AF-A0A7J8LS33-F1
#
_cell.length_a   1.000
_cell.length_b   1.000
_cell.length_c   1.000
_cell.angle_alpha   90.00
_cell.angle_beta   90.00
_cell.angle_gamma   90.00
#
_symmetry.space_group_name_H-M   'P 1'
#
loop_
_entity.id
_entity.type
_entity.pdbx_description
1 polymer ?
#
loop_
_entity_poly.entity_id
_entity_poly.type
_entity_poly.pdbx_seq_one_letter_code
_entity_poly.pdbx_strand_id
1 'polypeptide(L)'
;VGQVENARKHLCLLGQPQDRTELQKLQAVEKHLCKCTDARRIRDWKSALRETDAAIASGADFSPQLFMCRVEALLKLHQLDDAESSLSVVPKLEPCTNSCSQTKFFGMFSEAYLFFVQAQIEMALGRFENAVTAAEKAEQIDPRNVEVAVLLNNVKLVARARARGNDLFKSERFTEACSAYGDGLRLDPSNSILYCNRAACWFKLGRWEHSVEDCDQALSIQPNYIKALLRRAASNSKLERWADAVQDYEVLRRELPDDNKIAESLFQAQVALKKSHGDFGEEACSIKQFRAAISLPGVSVVHFKMSSNMQCKQISPFVDSLCDRHPSVDIEESPGVANAENISILPTFKIYKNGCCLKEMVCPSREMLEHSVIHYSSYNP
;
A
#
# COMPACT_ATOMS: atom_id res chain seq x y z
N VAL A 1 -19.67 -18.93 -31.14
CA VAL A 1 -20.64 -17.85 -30.81
C VAL A 1 -20.85 -17.66 -29.30
N GLY A 2 -20.38 -18.56 -28.41
CA GLY A 2 -20.41 -18.30 -26.95
C GLY A 2 -21.79 -18.29 -26.30
N GLN A 3 -22.85 -18.59 -27.05
CA GLN A 3 -24.24 -18.58 -26.59
C GLN A 3 -24.60 -19.94 -25.96
N VAL A 4 -24.29 -20.10 -24.67
CA VAL A 4 -24.58 -21.31 -23.89
C VAL A 4 -26.06 -21.71 -23.97
N GLU A 5 -26.96 -20.72 -23.93
CA GLU A 5 -28.42 -20.92 -23.99
C GLU A 5 -28.90 -21.51 -25.33
N ASN A 6 -28.19 -21.23 -26.42
CA ASN A 6 -28.50 -21.75 -27.75
C ASN A 6 -27.79 -23.08 -28.03
N ALA A 7 -26.70 -23.40 -27.29
CA ALA A 7 -25.96 -24.65 -27.46
C ALA A 7 -26.86 -25.88 -27.30
N ARG A 8 -27.75 -25.89 -26.30
CA ARG A 8 -28.74 -26.97 -26.13
C ARG A 8 -29.66 -27.13 -27.33
N LYS A 9 -30.20 -26.02 -27.85
CA LYS A 9 -31.10 -26.04 -29.02
C LYS A 9 -30.39 -26.59 -30.25
N HIS A 10 -29.15 -26.15 -30.48
CA HIS A 10 -28.33 -26.64 -31.60
C HIS A 10 -27.99 -28.13 -31.47
N LEU A 11 -27.62 -28.60 -30.27
CA LEU A 11 -27.36 -30.02 -30.00
C LEU A 11 -28.62 -30.89 -30.18
N CYS A 12 -29.82 -30.38 -29.89
CA CYS A 12 -31.07 -31.10 -30.10
C CYS A 12 -31.55 -31.10 -31.56
N LEU A 13 -31.25 -30.04 -32.34
CA LEU A 13 -31.70 -29.90 -33.73
C LEU A 13 -30.88 -30.73 -34.74
N LEU A 14 -29.64 -31.09 -34.42
CA LEU A 14 -28.71 -31.66 -35.39
C LEU A 14 -28.91 -33.16 -35.71
N GLY A 15 -29.77 -33.89 -35.00
CA GLY A 15 -30.11 -35.29 -35.33
C GLY A 15 -28.92 -36.29 -35.42
N GLN A 16 -27.71 -35.86 -35.10
CA GLN A 16 -26.49 -36.67 -35.11
C GLN A 16 -26.36 -37.46 -33.80
N PRO A 17 -25.68 -38.61 -33.80
CA PRO A 17 -25.44 -39.39 -32.59
C PRO A 17 -24.78 -38.49 -31.54
N GLN A 18 -25.48 -38.27 -30.42
CA GLN A 18 -25.03 -37.40 -29.34
C GLN A 18 -23.65 -37.85 -28.88
N ASP A 19 -22.64 -36.99 -29.05
CA ASP A 19 -21.41 -37.17 -28.28
C ASP A 19 -21.78 -36.96 -26.81
N ARG A 20 -21.86 -38.09 -26.08
CA ARG A 20 -22.23 -38.14 -24.67
C ARG A 20 -21.33 -37.22 -23.84
N THR A 21 -20.10 -36.99 -24.31
CA THR A 21 -19.10 -36.11 -23.69
C THR A 21 -19.51 -34.63 -23.81
N GLU A 22 -19.92 -34.18 -25.00
CA GLU A 22 -20.37 -32.80 -25.25
C GLU A 22 -21.67 -32.48 -24.51
N LEU A 23 -22.59 -33.46 -24.43
CA LEU A 23 -23.80 -33.30 -23.62
C LEU A 23 -23.48 -33.19 -22.11
N GLN A 24 -22.52 -33.97 -21.61
CA GLN A 24 -22.07 -33.88 -20.21
C GLN A 24 -21.41 -32.54 -19.90
N LYS A 25 -20.57 -32.02 -20.80
CA LYS A 25 -19.97 -30.68 -20.66
C LYS A 25 -21.05 -29.59 -20.63
N LEU A 26 -22.02 -29.64 -21.55
CA LEU A 26 -23.12 -28.68 -21.57
C LEU A 26 -23.96 -28.73 -20.28
N GLN A 27 -24.28 -29.93 -19.78
CA GLN A 27 -24.99 -30.10 -18.51
C GLN A 27 -24.19 -29.53 -17.32
N ALA A 28 -22.87 -29.69 -17.32
CA ALA A 28 -22.00 -29.10 -16.30
C ALA A 28 -22.02 -27.57 -16.37
N VAL A 29 -21.86 -26.98 -17.56
CA VAL A 29 -21.92 -25.53 -17.77
C VAL A 29 -23.26 -24.96 -17.29
N GLU A 30 -24.39 -25.55 -17.68
CA GLU A 30 -25.71 -25.08 -17.26
C GLU A 30 -25.92 -25.18 -15.76
N LYS A 31 -25.44 -26.26 -15.12
CA LYS A 31 -25.49 -26.42 -13.67
C LYS A 31 -24.72 -25.30 -12.98
N HIS A 32 -23.51 -24.98 -13.44
CA HIS A 32 -22.72 -23.88 -12.90
C HIS A 32 -23.37 -22.52 -13.16
N LEU A 33 -23.98 -22.31 -14.34
CA LEU A 33 -24.69 -21.08 -14.67
C LEU A 33 -25.92 -20.84 -13.75
N CYS A 34 -26.70 -21.88 -13.46
CA CYS A 34 -27.83 -21.79 -12.52
C CYS A 34 -27.34 -21.39 -11.12
N LYS A 35 -26.30 -22.05 -10.60
CA LYS A 35 -25.72 -21.71 -9.30
C LYS A 35 -25.13 -20.31 -9.27
N CYS A 36 -24.48 -19.89 -10.36
CA CYS A 36 -23.95 -18.54 -10.50
C CYS A 36 -25.08 -17.49 -10.47
N THR A 37 -26.20 -17.76 -11.14
CA THR A 37 -27.40 -16.91 -11.11
C THR A 37 -27.95 -16.76 -9.69
N ASP A 38 -28.05 -17.86 -8.95
CA ASP A 38 -28.54 -17.85 -7.57
C ASP A 38 -27.57 -17.12 -6.65
N ALA A 39 -26.26 -17.38 -6.77
CA ALA A 39 -25.22 -16.71 -5.99
C ALA A 39 -25.20 -15.19 -6.23
N ARG A 40 -25.30 -14.76 -7.49
CA ARG A 40 -25.45 -13.34 -7.86
C ARG A 40 -26.68 -12.72 -7.20
N ARG A 41 -27.83 -13.40 -7.25
CA ARG A 41 -29.10 -12.89 -6.70
C ARG A 41 -29.02 -12.64 -5.20
N ILE A 42 -28.36 -13.52 -4.46
CA ILE A 42 -28.14 -13.35 -3.01
C ILE A 42 -26.88 -12.52 -2.67
N ARG A 43 -26.18 -12.00 -3.69
CA ARG A 43 -24.93 -11.23 -3.56
C ARG A 43 -23.77 -11.99 -2.90
N ASP A 44 -23.75 -13.32 -3.04
CA ASP A 44 -22.58 -14.13 -2.70
C ASP A 44 -21.59 -14.14 -3.88
N TRP A 45 -20.79 -13.08 -3.95
CA TRP A 45 -19.84 -12.87 -5.04
C TRP A 45 -18.70 -13.88 -5.05
N LYS A 46 -18.35 -14.49 -3.90
CA LYS A 46 -17.34 -15.55 -3.83
C LYS A 46 -17.84 -16.81 -4.52
N SER A 47 -19.07 -17.22 -4.23
CA SER A 47 -19.69 -18.35 -4.93
C SER A 47 -19.94 -18.02 -6.40
N ALA A 48 -20.41 -16.81 -6.73
CA ALA A 48 -20.63 -16.41 -8.11
C ALA A 48 -19.33 -16.49 -8.94
N LEU A 49 -18.20 -16.01 -8.39
CA LEU A 49 -16.88 -16.12 -9.02
C LEU A 49 -16.48 -17.59 -9.23
N ARG A 50 -16.57 -18.42 -8.18
CA ARG A 50 -16.21 -19.85 -8.25
C ARG A 50 -17.03 -20.60 -9.30
N GLU A 51 -18.34 -20.40 -9.33
CA GLU A 51 -19.21 -21.10 -10.28
C GLU A 51 -19.02 -20.55 -11.71
N THR A 52 -18.71 -19.26 -11.87
CA THR A 52 -18.34 -18.70 -13.18
C THR A 52 -17.06 -19.33 -13.72
N ASP A 53 -16.02 -19.45 -12.89
CA ASP A 53 -14.75 -20.07 -13.27
C ASP A 53 -14.93 -21.56 -13.62
N ALA A 54 -15.76 -22.26 -12.86
CA ALA A 54 -16.11 -23.65 -13.15
C ALA A 54 -16.88 -23.79 -14.47
N ALA A 55 -17.78 -22.85 -14.81
CA ALA A 55 -18.48 -22.83 -16.09
C ALA A 55 -17.50 -22.60 -17.25
N ILE A 56 -16.57 -21.65 -17.12
CA ILE A 56 -15.53 -21.39 -18.11
C ILE A 56 -14.65 -22.64 -18.31
N ALA A 57 -14.17 -23.25 -17.22
CA ALA A 57 -13.36 -24.47 -17.26
C ALA A 57 -14.11 -25.68 -17.86
N SER A 58 -15.44 -25.70 -17.78
CA SER A 58 -16.30 -26.74 -18.35
C SER A 58 -16.55 -26.58 -19.86
N GLY A 59 -15.96 -25.57 -20.50
CA GLY A 59 -16.04 -25.34 -21.96
C GLY A 59 -16.85 -24.13 -22.41
N ALA A 60 -17.09 -23.16 -21.51
CA ALA A 60 -17.76 -21.90 -21.83
C ALA A 60 -16.79 -20.71 -21.98
N ASP A 61 -15.56 -20.99 -22.39
CA ASP A 61 -14.43 -20.07 -22.58
C ASP A 61 -14.63 -19.01 -23.68
N PHE A 62 -15.64 -19.17 -24.53
CA PHE A 62 -16.02 -18.18 -25.53
C PHE A 62 -17.25 -17.34 -25.15
N SER A 63 -17.78 -17.42 -23.92
CA SER A 63 -18.97 -16.66 -23.48
C SER A 63 -18.61 -15.31 -22.86
N PRO A 64 -18.84 -14.17 -23.54
CA PRO A 64 -18.49 -12.86 -22.99
C PRO A 64 -19.30 -12.52 -21.74
N GLN A 65 -20.51 -13.07 -21.60
CA GLN A 65 -21.36 -12.87 -20.44
C GLN A 65 -20.77 -13.49 -19.17
N LEU A 66 -20.16 -14.68 -19.27
CA LEU A 66 -19.48 -15.31 -18.13
C LEU A 66 -18.22 -14.54 -17.75
N PHE A 67 -17.42 -14.07 -18.71
CA PHE A 67 -16.27 -13.21 -18.38
C PHE A 67 -16.71 -11.90 -17.73
N MET A 68 -17.79 -11.27 -18.19
CA MET A 68 -18.32 -10.07 -17.50
C MET A 68 -18.90 -10.41 -16.13
N CYS A 69 -19.49 -11.58 -15.92
CA CYS A 69 -19.87 -12.04 -14.59
C CYS A 69 -18.67 -12.23 -13.65
N ARG A 70 -17.55 -12.76 -14.16
CA ARG A 70 -16.29 -12.85 -13.42
C ARG A 70 -15.79 -11.45 -13.03
N VAL A 71 -15.76 -10.51 -13.98
CA VAL A 71 -15.36 -9.11 -13.74
C VAL A 71 -16.24 -8.46 -12.66
N GLU A 72 -17.57 -8.62 -12.74
CA GLU A 72 -18.46 -8.05 -11.74
C GLU A 72 -18.26 -8.67 -10.36
N ALA A 73 -18.08 -9.98 -10.26
CA ALA A 73 -17.80 -10.63 -8.98
C ALA A 73 -16.49 -10.13 -8.35
N LEU A 74 -15.43 -10.00 -9.15
CA LEU A 74 -14.12 -9.47 -8.70
C LEU A 74 -14.25 -8.02 -8.21
N LEU A 75 -14.99 -7.17 -8.92
CA LEU A 75 -15.28 -5.80 -8.48
C LEU A 75 -15.98 -5.77 -7.12
N LYS A 76 -17.00 -6.61 -6.91
CA LYS A 76 -17.74 -6.66 -5.65
C LYS A 76 -16.96 -7.29 -4.51
N LEU A 77 -15.86 -7.98 -4.81
CA LEU A 77 -14.88 -8.49 -3.85
C LEU A 77 -13.71 -7.53 -3.61
N HIS A 78 -13.75 -6.32 -4.18
CA HIS A 78 -12.68 -5.31 -4.11
C HIS A 78 -11.34 -5.76 -4.72
N GLN A 79 -11.40 -6.64 -5.72
CA GLN A 79 -10.23 -7.12 -6.48
C GLN A 79 -10.16 -6.41 -7.84
N LEU A 80 -9.88 -5.10 -7.81
CA LEU A 80 -9.95 -4.24 -9.00
C LEU A 80 -8.90 -4.61 -10.07
N ASP A 81 -7.68 -4.95 -9.67
CA ASP A 81 -6.59 -5.30 -10.60
C ASP A 81 -6.90 -6.62 -11.34
N ASP A 82 -7.46 -7.60 -10.63
CA ASP A 82 -7.93 -8.87 -11.21
C ASP A 82 -9.12 -8.64 -12.15
N ALA A 83 -10.01 -7.72 -11.80
CA ALA A 83 -11.16 -7.34 -12.62
C ALA A 83 -10.72 -6.66 -13.93
N GLU A 84 -9.77 -5.72 -13.88
CA GLU A 84 -9.22 -5.05 -15.07
C GLU A 84 -8.46 -6.05 -15.96
N SER A 85 -7.67 -6.94 -15.35
CA SER A 85 -7.00 -8.03 -16.07
C SER A 85 -8.01 -8.95 -16.76
N SER A 86 -9.07 -9.34 -16.07
CA SER A 86 -10.14 -10.19 -16.64
C SER A 86 -10.90 -9.48 -17.76
N LEU A 87 -11.08 -8.15 -17.68
CA LEU A 87 -11.74 -7.36 -18.72
C LEU A 87 -10.96 -7.38 -20.04
N SER A 88 -9.62 -7.37 -19.98
CA SER A 88 -8.76 -7.39 -21.18
C SER A 88 -8.87 -8.67 -22.00
N VAL A 89 -9.30 -9.77 -21.37
CA VAL A 89 -9.42 -11.11 -21.96
C VAL A 89 -10.82 -11.39 -22.52
N VAL A 90 -11.80 -10.53 -22.23
CA VAL A 90 -13.19 -10.72 -22.68
C VAL A 90 -13.23 -10.91 -24.20
N PRO A 91 -13.74 -12.05 -24.71
CA PRO A 91 -13.83 -12.28 -26.14
C PRO A 91 -14.68 -11.18 -26.79
N LYS A 92 -14.09 -10.44 -27.73
CA LYS A 92 -14.83 -9.41 -28.47
C LYS A 92 -15.89 -10.09 -29.32
N LEU A 93 -17.16 -9.78 -29.08
CA LEU A 93 -18.20 -10.14 -30.04
C LEU A 93 -17.92 -9.35 -31.33
N GLU A 94 -17.72 -10.05 -32.44
CA GLU A 94 -18.01 -9.44 -33.73
C GLU A 94 -19.49 -9.06 -33.72
N PRO A 95 -19.85 -7.83 -34.13
CA PRO A 95 -21.25 -7.46 -34.23
C PRO A 95 -21.86 -8.32 -35.33
N CYS A 96 -22.54 -9.40 -34.95
CA CYS A 96 -23.35 -10.17 -35.86
C CYS A 96 -24.50 -9.26 -36.32
N THR A 97 -24.30 -8.64 -37.47
CA THR A 97 -25.37 -8.07 -38.26
C THR A 97 -26.38 -9.17 -38.53
N ASN A 98 -27.62 -8.98 -38.05
CA ASN A 98 -28.79 -9.81 -38.31
C ASN A 98 -28.87 -11.15 -37.56
N SER A 99 -29.04 -11.10 -36.24
CA SER A 99 -30.29 -11.54 -35.60
C SER A 99 -30.21 -11.19 -34.12
N CYS A 100 -31.15 -10.36 -33.64
CA CYS A 100 -31.29 -10.06 -32.22
C CYS A 100 -31.77 -11.34 -31.52
N SER A 101 -30.83 -12.20 -31.10
CA SER A 101 -31.14 -13.18 -30.09
C SER A 101 -31.39 -12.39 -28.81
N GLN A 102 -32.67 -12.18 -28.48
CA GLN A 102 -33.14 -11.58 -27.22
C GLN A 102 -32.85 -12.50 -26.01
N THR A 103 -31.67 -13.14 -26.00
CA THR A 103 -31.19 -14.02 -24.94
C THR A 103 -30.92 -13.17 -23.71
N LYS A 104 -31.56 -13.55 -22.60
CA LYS A 104 -31.48 -12.82 -21.35
C LYS A 104 -30.48 -13.47 -20.42
N PHE A 105 -29.49 -12.70 -20.02
CA PHE A 105 -28.51 -13.08 -19.00
C PHE A 105 -28.82 -12.32 -17.72
N PHE A 106 -29.07 -13.05 -16.62
CA PHE A 106 -29.51 -12.47 -15.34
C PHE A 106 -30.70 -11.50 -15.45
N GLY A 107 -31.62 -11.76 -16.38
CA GLY A 107 -32.81 -10.93 -16.60
C GLY A 107 -32.60 -9.69 -17.47
N MET A 108 -31.36 -9.36 -17.84
CA MET A 108 -31.01 -8.32 -18.81
C MET A 108 -30.78 -8.93 -20.19
N PHE A 109 -30.96 -8.17 -21.27
CA PHE A 109 -30.42 -8.64 -22.56
C PHE A 109 -28.91 -8.85 -22.47
N SER A 110 -28.43 -9.93 -23.08
CA SER A 110 -27.03 -10.36 -22.96
C SER A 110 -26.04 -9.26 -23.34
N GLU A 111 -26.35 -8.47 -24.37
CA GLU A 111 -25.53 -7.32 -24.80
C GLU A 111 -25.61 -6.15 -23.81
N ALA A 112 -26.79 -5.87 -23.25
CA ALA A 112 -26.96 -4.84 -22.22
C ALA A 112 -26.16 -5.17 -20.97
N TYR A 113 -26.10 -6.44 -20.57
CA TYR A 113 -25.31 -6.90 -19.43
C TYR A 113 -23.81 -6.63 -19.59
N LEU A 114 -23.26 -6.77 -20.80
CA LEU A 114 -21.85 -6.45 -21.05
C LEU A 114 -21.57 -4.96 -20.75
N PHE A 115 -22.40 -4.07 -21.28
CA PHE A 115 -22.24 -2.64 -21.05
C PHE A 115 -22.59 -2.22 -19.62
N PHE A 116 -23.52 -2.92 -18.96
CA PHE A 116 -23.85 -2.73 -17.55
C PHE A 116 -22.64 -2.98 -16.65
N VAL A 117 -21.94 -4.11 -16.83
CA VAL A 117 -20.72 -4.39 -16.06
C VAL A 117 -19.56 -3.48 -16.49
N GLN A 118 -19.45 -3.15 -17.79
CA GLN A 118 -18.44 -2.19 -18.27
C GLN A 118 -18.58 -0.84 -17.56
N ALA A 119 -19.80 -0.35 -17.38
CA ALA A 119 -20.03 0.90 -16.68
C ALA A 119 -19.56 0.84 -15.21
N GLN A 120 -19.78 -0.28 -14.52
CA GLN A 120 -19.33 -0.47 -13.15
C GLN A 120 -17.80 -0.49 -13.03
N ILE A 121 -17.10 -1.23 -13.90
CA ILE A 121 -15.63 -1.28 -13.86
C ILE A 121 -15.00 0.07 -14.23
N GLU A 122 -15.50 0.74 -15.27
CA GLU A 122 -15.00 2.06 -15.67
C GLU A 122 -15.22 3.10 -14.55
N MET A 123 -16.32 2.99 -13.79
CA MET A 123 -16.56 3.83 -12.62
C MET A 123 -15.52 3.59 -11.52
N ALA A 124 -15.23 2.33 -11.21
CA ALA A 124 -14.23 1.94 -10.21
C ALA A 124 -12.80 2.34 -10.63
N LEU A 125 -12.47 2.27 -11.92
CA LEU A 125 -11.20 2.72 -12.50
C LEU A 125 -11.10 4.25 -12.61
N GLY A 126 -12.18 4.99 -12.34
CA GLY A 126 -12.21 6.45 -12.42
C GLY A 126 -12.34 7.04 -13.81
N ARG A 127 -12.76 6.24 -14.77
CA ARG A 127 -13.03 6.63 -16.15
C ARG A 127 -14.52 7.00 -16.26
N PHE A 128 -14.93 8.04 -15.52
CA PHE A 128 -16.34 8.42 -15.32
C PHE A 128 -17.11 8.65 -16.63
N GLU A 129 -16.50 9.28 -17.64
CA GLU A 129 -17.16 9.53 -18.93
C GLU A 129 -17.41 8.22 -19.72
N ASN A 130 -16.44 7.30 -19.68
CA ASN A 130 -16.60 5.97 -20.28
C ASN A 130 -17.68 5.18 -19.56
N ALA A 131 -17.76 5.29 -18.23
CA ALA A 131 -18.80 4.65 -17.43
C ALA A 131 -20.20 5.14 -17.82
N VAL A 132 -20.38 6.47 -17.97
CA VAL A 132 -21.64 7.06 -18.44
C VAL A 132 -21.99 6.55 -19.83
N THR A 133 -21.03 6.58 -20.77
CA THR A 133 -21.23 6.11 -22.15
C THR A 133 -21.62 4.63 -22.19
N ALA A 134 -21.00 3.78 -21.37
CA ALA A 134 -21.34 2.37 -21.26
C ALA A 134 -22.75 2.18 -20.67
N ALA A 135 -23.11 2.91 -19.62
CA ALA A 135 -24.43 2.81 -19.02
C ALA A 135 -25.54 3.27 -19.99
N GLU A 136 -25.29 4.31 -20.81
CA GLU A 136 -26.22 4.76 -21.85
C GLU A 136 -26.42 3.71 -22.94
N LYS A 137 -25.35 3.02 -23.36
CA LYS A 137 -25.46 1.89 -24.29
C LYS A 137 -26.27 0.74 -23.71
N ALA A 138 -26.07 0.42 -22.43
CA ALA A 138 -26.86 -0.63 -21.77
C ALA A 138 -28.36 -0.27 -21.76
N GLU A 139 -28.70 0.99 -21.48
CA GLU A 139 -30.09 1.48 -21.48
C GLU A 139 -30.71 1.50 -22.87
N GLN A 140 -29.95 1.87 -23.90
CA GLN A 140 -30.41 1.81 -25.28
C GLN A 140 -30.79 0.38 -25.71
N ILE A 141 -30.05 -0.63 -25.24
CA ILE A 141 -30.29 -2.04 -25.57
C ILE A 141 -31.47 -2.60 -24.76
N ASP A 142 -31.54 -2.32 -23.46
CA ASP A 142 -32.59 -2.83 -22.56
C ASP A 142 -33.26 -1.72 -21.72
N PRO A 143 -34.06 -0.84 -22.36
CA PRO A 143 -34.61 0.36 -21.71
C PRO A 143 -35.69 0.05 -20.67
N ARG A 144 -36.22 -1.18 -20.66
CA ARG A 144 -37.24 -1.61 -19.69
C ARG A 144 -36.63 -2.26 -18.44
N ASN A 145 -35.31 -2.43 -18.41
CA ASN A 145 -34.65 -3.06 -17.29
C ASN A 145 -34.39 -2.05 -16.15
N VAL A 146 -34.94 -2.35 -14.98
CA VAL A 146 -34.86 -1.47 -13.81
C VAL A 146 -33.42 -1.34 -13.29
N GLU A 147 -32.63 -2.41 -13.28
CA GLU A 147 -31.24 -2.36 -12.81
C GLU A 147 -30.38 -1.46 -13.71
N VAL A 148 -30.57 -1.55 -15.03
CA VAL A 148 -29.89 -0.70 -16.01
C VAL A 148 -30.26 0.77 -15.83
N ALA A 149 -31.54 1.08 -15.68
CA ALA A 149 -32.01 2.45 -15.44
C ALA A 149 -31.44 3.05 -14.13
N VAL A 150 -31.43 2.26 -13.05
CA VAL A 150 -30.86 2.67 -11.75
C VAL A 150 -29.35 2.91 -11.88
N LEU A 151 -28.63 2.01 -12.56
CA LEU A 151 -27.19 2.16 -12.79
C LEU A 151 -26.90 3.44 -13.56
N LEU A 152 -27.59 3.68 -14.67
CA LEU A 152 -27.41 4.87 -15.49
C LEU A 152 -27.60 6.16 -14.69
N ASN A 153 -28.67 6.23 -13.90
CA ASN A 153 -28.95 7.39 -13.06
C ASN A 153 -27.84 7.61 -12.03
N ASN A 154 -27.42 6.55 -11.32
CA ASN A 154 -26.36 6.64 -10.33
C ASN A 154 -25.03 7.06 -10.96
N VAL A 155 -24.63 6.43 -12.07
CA VAL A 155 -23.38 6.73 -12.78
C VAL A 155 -23.35 8.19 -13.26
N LYS A 156 -24.45 8.70 -13.82
CA LYS A 156 -24.57 10.12 -14.24
C LYS A 156 -24.44 11.09 -13.06
N LEU A 157 -25.14 10.80 -11.97
CA LEU A 157 -25.11 11.65 -10.78
C LEU A 157 -23.75 11.64 -10.10
N VAL A 158 -23.09 10.48 -10.01
CA VAL A 158 -21.73 10.33 -9.49
C VAL A 158 -20.72 11.09 -10.35
N ALA A 159 -20.78 10.93 -11.68
CA ALA A 159 -19.91 11.66 -12.61
C ALA A 159 -20.09 13.19 -12.48
N ARG A 160 -21.34 13.66 -12.40
CA ARG A 160 -21.66 15.07 -12.20
C ARG A 160 -21.16 15.60 -10.85
N ALA A 161 -21.34 14.82 -9.78
CA ALA A 161 -20.87 15.16 -8.44
C ALA A 161 -19.34 15.30 -8.42
N ARG A 162 -18.63 14.38 -9.09
CA ARG A 162 -17.17 14.46 -9.28
C ARG A 162 -16.76 15.71 -10.06
N ALA A 163 -17.38 15.97 -11.20
CA ALA A 163 -17.06 17.13 -12.04
C ALA A 163 -17.23 18.43 -11.26
N ARG A 164 -18.38 18.59 -10.58
CA ARG A 164 -18.64 19.72 -9.69
C ARG A 164 -17.59 19.84 -8.57
N GLY A 165 -17.26 18.73 -7.92
CA GLY A 165 -16.22 18.71 -6.88
C GLY A 165 -14.85 19.15 -7.41
N ASN A 166 -14.47 18.71 -8.61
CA ASN A 166 -13.22 19.11 -9.24
C ASN A 166 -13.19 20.62 -9.56
N ASP A 167 -14.28 21.17 -10.07
CA ASP A 167 -14.37 22.59 -10.42
C ASP A 167 -14.34 23.48 -9.17
N LEU A 168 -15.03 23.06 -8.11
CA LEU A 168 -14.97 23.71 -6.80
C LEU A 168 -13.56 23.63 -6.20
N PHE A 169 -12.88 22.49 -6.32
CA PHE A 169 -11.51 22.31 -5.84
C PHE A 169 -10.53 23.24 -6.59
N LYS A 170 -10.64 23.34 -7.92
CA LYS A 170 -9.84 24.27 -8.74
C LYS A 170 -10.11 25.73 -8.38
N SER A 171 -11.33 26.04 -7.94
CA SER A 171 -11.73 27.37 -7.46
C SER A 171 -11.41 27.60 -5.98
N GLU A 172 -10.64 26.71 -5.34
CA GLU A 172 -10.25 26.76 -3.92
C GLU A 172 -11.42 26.74 -2.92
N ARG A 173 -12.62 26.37 -3.38
CA ARG A 173 -13.84 26.22 -2.55
C ARG A 173 -13.88 24.83 -1.94
N PHE A 174 -12.91 24.52 -1.09
CA PHE A 174 -12.67 23.14 -0.60
C PHE A 174 -13.82 22.56 0.23
N THR A 175 -14.52 23.37 1.04
CA THR A 175 -15.67 22.90 1.82
C THR A 175 -16.82 22.44 0.92
N GLU A 176 -17.10 23.20 -0.14
CA GLU A 176 -18.14 22.85 -1.10
C GLU A 176 -17.71 21.68 -1.99
N ALA A 177 -16.41 21.60 -2.33
CA ALA A 177 -15.85 20.44 -3.01
C ALA A 177 -16.02 19.16 -2.16
N CYS A 178 -15.78 19.22 -0.84
CA CYS A 178 -16.07 18.11 0.07
C CYS A 178 -17.52 17.67 -0.02
N SER A 179 -18.46 18.63 0.00
CA SER A 179 -19.89 18.33 -0.12
C SER A 179 -20.21 17.67 -1.45
N ALA A 180 -19.69 18.18 -2.57
CA ALA A 180 -19.94 17.62 -3.89
C ALA A 180 -19.41 16.19 -4.03
N TYR A 181 -18.18 15.91 -3.56
CA TYR A 181 -17.68 14.53 -3.54
C TYR A 181 -18.49 13.63 -2.59
N GLY A 182 -18.91 14.17 -1.44
CA GLY A 182 -19.82 13.48 -0.51
C GLY A 182 -21.16 13.13 -1.14
N ASP A 183 -21.71 13.98 -2.02
CA ASP A 183 -22.93 13.68 -2.77
C ASP A 183 -22.75 12.47 -3.70
N GLY A 184 -21.60 12.38 -4.37
CA GLY A 184 -21.24 11.21 -5.18
C GLY A 184 -21.06 9.94 -4.34
N LEU A 185 -20.38 10.04 -3.19
CA LEU A 185 -20.16 8.91 -2.28
C LEU A 185 -21.45 8.36 -1.65
N ARG A 186 -22.51 9.17 -1.52
CA ARG A 186 -23.83 8.65 -1.09
C ARG A 186 -24.46 7.71 -2.12
N LEU A 187 -24.09 7.85 -3.39
CA LEU A 187 -24.59 7.04 -4.51
C LEU A 187 -23.66 5.87 -4.84
N ASP A 188 -22.35 6.08 -4.68
CA ASP A 188 -21.31 5.06 -4.85
C ASP A 188 -20.36 5.04 -3.63
N PRO A 189 -20.75 4.37 -2.53
CA PRO A 189 -19.98 4.33 -1.29
C PRO A 189 -18.66 3.56 -1.41
N SER A 190 -18.45 2.85 -2.52
CA SER A 190 -17.24 2.05 -2.78
C SER A 190 -16.31 2.75 -3.79
N ASN A 191 -16.44 4.07 -3.98
CA ASN A 191 -15.61 4.82 -4.92
C ASN A 191 -14.32 5.36 -4.27
N SER A 192 -13.21 4.62 -4.40
CA SER A 192 -11.90 4.99 -3.83
C SER A 192 -11.42 6.38 -4.31
N ILE A 193 -11.80 6.77 -5.52
CA ILE A 193 -11.35 8.00 -6.18
C ILE A 193 -12.06 9.22 -5.60
N LEU A 194 -13.38 9.12 -5.34
CA LEU A 194 -14.12 10.19 -4.66
C LEU A 194 -13.65 10.37 -3.23
N TYR A 195 -13.38 9.29 -2.49
CA TYR A 195 -12.77 9.39 -1.16
C TYR A 195 -11.42 10.10 -1.23
N CYS A 196 -10.52 9.68 -2.12
CA CYS A 196 -9.22 10.33 -2.26
C CYS A 196 -9.38 11.82 -2.61
N ASN A 197 -10.25 12.18 -3.55
CA ASN A 197 -10.51 13.57 -3.91
C ASN A 197 -11.05 14.40 -2.74
N ARG A 198 -11.96 13.83 -1.94
CA ARG A 198 -12.48 14.47 -0.72
C ARG A 198 -11.39 14.61 0.35
N ALA A 199 -10.51 13.62 0.52
CA ALA A 199 -9.33 13.72 1.37
C ALA A 199 -8.41 14.88 0.96
N ALA A 200 -8.25 15.17 -0.35
CA ALA A 200 -7.49 16.36 -0.78
C ALA A 200 -8.12 17.66 -0.30
N CYS A 201 -9.45 17.74 -0.30
CA CYS A 201 -10.15 18.90 0.20
C CYS A 201 -9.93 19.05 1.72
N TRP A 202 -10.07 17.95 2.48
CA TRP A 202 -9.79 17.95 3.91
C TRP A 202 -8.36 18.36 4.25
N PHE A 203 -7.39 17.84 3.50
CA PHE A 203 -5.98 18.21 3.66
C PHE A 203 -5.77 19.72 3.44
N LYS A 204 -6.37 20.29 2.39
CA LYS A 204 -6.29 21.73 2.09
C LYS A 204 -6.99 22.60 3.14
N LEU A 205 -8.01 22.07 3.81
CA LEU A 205 -8.69 22.72 4.93
C LEU A 205 -7.96 22.57 6.28
N GLY A 206 -6.82 21.88 6.32
CA GLY A 206 -6.10 21.59 7.57
C GLY A 206 -6.80 20.55 8.46
N ARG A 207 -7.81 19.85 7.94
CA ARG A 207 -8.58 18.81 8.65
C ARG A 207 -7.94 17.44 8.38
N TRP A 208 -6.72 17.26 8.87
CA TRP A 208 -5.87 16.13 8.48
C TRP A 208 -6.42 14.78 8.96
N GLU A 209 -7.10 14.71 10.11
CA GLU A 209 -7.76 13.48 10.57
C GLU A 209 -8.84 13.00 9.59
N HIS A 210 -9.68 13.91 9.10
CA HIS A 210 -10.71 13.57 8.12
C HIS A 210 -10.09 13.17 6.77
N SER A 211 -8.93 13.75 6.44
CA SER A 211 -8.15 13.35 5.27
C SER A 211 -7.62 11.91 5.42
N VAL A 212 -7.12 11.54 6.60
CA VAL A 212 -6.68 10.17 6.91
C VAL A 212 -7.85 9.20 6.81
N GLU A 213 -8.99 9.50 7.44
CA GLU A 213 -10.20 8.67 7.41
C GLU A 213 -10.68 8.37 5.97
N ASP A 214 -10.77 9.41 5.12
CA ASP A 214 -11.14 9.22 3.73
C ASP A 214 -10.08 8.43 2.95
N CYS A 215 -8.79 8.61 3.24
CA CYS A 215 -7.74 7.82 2.62
C CYS A 215 -7.78 6.35 3.07
N ASP A 216 -8.11 6.07 4.33
CA ASP A 216 -8.30 4.71 4.84
C ASP A 216 -9.46 4.00 4.13
N GLN A 217 -10.58 4.70 3.92
CA GLN A 217 -11.68 4.17 3.12
C GLN A 217 -11.23 3.87 1.68
N ALA A 218 -10.54 4.83 1.04
CA ALA A 218 -10.02 4.63 -0.32
C ALA A 218 -9.08 3.41 -0.41
N LEU A 219 -8.21 3.22 0.58
CA LEU A 219 -7.23 2.12 0.62
C LEU A 219 -7.84 0.79 1.04
N SER A 220 -8.93 0.77 1.81
CA SER A 220 -9.69 -0.47 2.05
C SER A 220 -10.36 -1.01 0.79
N ILE A 221 -10.71 -0.12 -0.16
CA ILE A 221 -11.31 -0.47 -1.44
C ILE A 221 -10.23 -0.79 -2.47
N GLN A 222 -9.15 0.01 -2.50
CA GLN A 222 -8.04 -0.13 -3.43
C GLN A 222 -6.71 0.01 -2.66
N PRO A 223 -6.15 -1.10 -2.14
CA PRO A 223 -4.97 -1.07 -1.27
C PRO A 223 -3.74 -0.40 -1.88
N ASN A 224 -3.55 -0.53 -3.20
CA ASN A 224 -2.39 0.01 -3.90
C ASN A 224 -2.66 1.40 -4.51
N TYR A 225 -3.67 2.14 -4.02
CA TYR A 225 -4.00 3.43 -4.60
C TYR A 225 -2.97 4.51 -4.23
N ILE A 226 -1.97 4.68 -5.09
CA ILE A 226 -0.82 5.58 -4.92
C ILE A 226 -1.22 7.00 -4.45
N LYS A 227 -2.28 7.59 -5.03
CA LYS A 227 -2.72 8.95 -4.67
C LYS A 227 -3.30 9.04 -3.26
N ALA A 228 -3.91 7.97 -2.76
CA ALA A 228 -4.43 7.90 -1.40
C ALA A 228 -3.29 7.63 -0.40
N LEU A 229 -2.36 6.72 -0.70
CA LEU A 229 -1.15 6.49 0.10
C LEU A 229 -0.34 7.78 0.30
N LEU A 230 -0.04 8.51 -0.77
CA LEU A 230 0.69 9.79 -0.71
C LEU A 230 -0.01 10.80 0.20
N ARG A 231 -1.34 10.81 0.17
CA ARG A 231 -2.16 11.77 0.90
C ARG A 231 -2.28 11.39 2.36
N ARG A 232 -2.43 10.10 2.68
CA ARG A 232 -2.44 9.60 4.04
C ARG A 232 -1.08 9.83 4.70
N ALA A 233 0.02 9.51 4.01
CA ALA A 233 1.38 9.79 4.48
C ALA A 233 1.59 11.29 4.78
N ALA A 234 1.19 12.17 3.85
CA ALA A 234 1.28 13.62 4.06
C ALA A 234 0.39 14.11 5.21
N SER A 235 -0.81 13.56 5.36
CA SER A 235 -1.74 13.91 6.44
C SER A 235 -1.20 13.46 7.81
N ASN A 236 -0.71 12.21 7.90
CA ASN A 236 -0.06 11.69 9.09
C ASN A 236 1.21 12.48 9.45
N SER A 237 1.98 12.93 8.46
CA SER A 237 3.13 13.82 8.70
C SER A 237 2.71 15.17 9.29
N LYS A 238 1.57 15.73 8.85
CA LYS A 238 1.01 16.96 9.45
C LYS A 238 0.47 16.75 10.88
N LEU A 239 0.05 15.53 11.18
CA LEU A 239 -0.39 15.09 12.51
C LEU A 239 0.75 14.61 13.41
N GLU A 240 2.00 14.67 12.94
CA GLU A 240 3.19 14.13 13.63
C GLU A 240 3.10 12.63 13.96
N ARG A 241 2.24 11.90 13.24
CA ARG A 241 2.14 10.43 13.28
C ARG A 241 3.20 9.83 12.36
N TRP A 242 4.47 10.06 12.72
CA TRP A 242 5.61 9.76 11.86
C TRP A 242 5.75 8.27 11.51
N ALA A 243 5.37 7.38 12.44
CA ALA A 243 5.43 5.93 12.20
C ALA A 243 4.49 5.51 11.06
N ASP A 244 3.23 5.97 11.10
CA ASP A 244 2.23 5.69 10.07
C ASP A 244 2.63 6.32 8.73
N ALA A 245 3.20 7.53 8.75
CA ALA A 245 3.70 8.20 7.54
C ALA A 245 4.86 7.43 6.89
N VAL A 246 5.82 6.95 7.68
CA VAL A 246 6.94 6.13 7.20
C VAL A 246 6.43 4.85 6.55
N GLN A 247 5.48 4.16 7.18
CA GLN A 247 4.91 2.93 6.63
C GLN A 247 4.30 3.16 5.23
N ASP A 248 3.52 4.22 5.04
CA ASP A 248 2.94 4.54 3.73
C ASP A 248 4.02 4.94 2.70
N TYR A 249 5.01 5.73 3.11
CA TYR A 249 6.12 6.11 2.23
C TYR A 249 7.01 4.93 1.83
N GLU A 250 7.18 3.92 2.68
CA GLU A 250 7.88 2.69 2.34
C GLU A 250 7.15 1.86 1.29
N VAL A 251 5.83 1.73 1.41
CA VAL A 251 5.00 1.09 0.37
C VAL A 251 5.17 1.85 -0.95
N LEU A 252 5.03 3.18 -0.91
CA LEU A 252 5.22 4.03 -2.08
C LEU A 252 6.61 3.92 -2.71
N ARG A 253 7.66 3.76 -1.90
CA ARG A 253 9.04 3.59 -2.37
C ARG A 253 9.26 2.27 -3.09
N ARG A 254 8.52 1.21 -2.72
CA ARG A 254 8.54 -0.08 -3.42
C ARG A 254 7.83 0.00 -4.75
N GLU A 255 6.68 0.67 -4.79
CA GLU A 255 5.88 0.84 -6.02
C GLU A 255 6.52 1.82 -7.01
N LEU A 256 7.18 2.87 -6.51
CA LEU A 256 7.80 3.94 -7.30
C LEU A 256 9.26 4.17 -6.85
N PRO A 257 10.19 3.25 -7.17
CA PRO A 257 11.57 3.30 -6.70
C PRO A 257 12.35 4.52 -7.24
N ASP A 258 11.99 5.03 -8.41
CA ASP A 258 12.69 6.14 -9.07
C ASP A 258 12.16 7.54 -8.69
N ASP A 259 11.09 7.63 -7.90
CA ASP A 259 10.53 8.93 -7.50
C ASP A 259 11.34 9.56 -6.35
N ASN A 260 12.16 10.54 -6.71
CA ASN A 260 12.99 11.28 -5.77
C ASN A 260 12.18 12.03 -4.70
N LYS A 261 10.94 12.46 -4.99
CA LYS A 261 10.10 13.18 -4.01
C LYS A 261 9.62 12.24 -2.91
N ILE A 262 9.32 10.99 -3.26
CA ILE A 262 8.93 9.94 -2.31
C ILE A 262 10.14 9.59 -1.44
N ALA A 263 11.33 9.48 -2.04
CA ALA A 263 12.58 9.26 -1.32
C ALA A 263 12.85 10.35 -0.27
N GLU A 264 12.71 11.61 -0.68
CA GLU A 264 12.92 12.76 0.19
C GLU A 264 11.90 12.80 1.32
N SER A 265 10.61 12.59 1.01
CA SER A 265 9.54 12.59 2.00
C SER A 265 9.70 11.46 3.02
N LEU A 266 10.10 10.27 2.56
CA LEU A 266 10.42 9.13 3.44
C LEU A 266 11.56 9.47 4.39
N PHE A 267 12.66 10.02 3.85
CA PHE A 267 13.82 10.42 4.65
C PHE A 267 13.43 11.47 5.71
N GLN A 268 12.66 12.49 5.32
CA GLN A 268 12.18 13.52 6.25
C GLN A 268 11.32 12.91 7.36
N ALA A 269 10.39 12.01 7.02
CA ALA A 269 9.54 11.33 7.99
C ALA A 269 10.35 10.44 8.95
N GLN A 270 11.36 9.71 8.45
CA GLN A 270 12.27 8.89 9.28
C GLN A 270 13.11 9.74 10.23
N VAL A 271 13.65 10.87 9.77
CA VAL A 271 14.39 11.80 10.63
C VAL A 271 13.48 12.37 11.72
N ALA A 272 12.25 12.74 11.38
CA ALA A 272 11.29 13.26 12.34
C ALA A 272 10.86 12.20 13.37
N LEU A 273 10.66 10.95 12.93
CA LEU A 273 10.39 9.81 13.82
C LEU A 273 11.52 9.59 14.83
N LYS A 274 12.78 9.62 14.38
CA LYS A 274 13.94 9.50 15.29
C LYS A 274 14.04 10.66 16.27
N LYS A 275 13.73 11.88 15.82
CA LYS A 275 13.67 13.05 16.71
C LYS A 275 12.58 12.92 17.77
N SER A 276 11.40 12.40 17.41
CA SER A 276 10.30 12.21 18.37
C SER A 276 10.59 11.12 19.41
N HIS A 277 11.48 10.17 19.10
CA HIS A 277 11.92 9.13 20.03
C HIS A 277 13.11 9.54 20.92
N GLY A 278 13.67 10.75 20.75
CA GLY A 278 14.75 11.24 21.61
C GLY A 278 16.17 10.74 21.26
N ASP A 279 16.31 9.89 20.24
CA ASP A 279 17.59 9.28 19.82
C ASP A 279 18.68 10.32 19.48
N PHE A 280 18.27 11.46 18.90
CA PHE A 280 19.21 12.56 18.60
C PHE A 280 19.65 13.35 19.85
N GLY A 281 18.91 13.25 20.96
CA GLY A 281 19.19 13.97 22.20
C GLY A 281 20.21 13.24 23.07
N GLU A 282 20.01 11.94 23.28
CA GLU A 282 20.88 11.14 24.16
C GLU A 282 22.23 10.83 23.50
N GLU A 283 22.26 10.42 22.24
CA GLU A 283 23.52 10.13 21.54
C GLU A 283 24.37 11.40 21.37
N ALA A 284 23.76 12.53 20.97
CA ALA A 284 24.49 13.78 20.78
C ALA A 284 24.94 14.41 22.11
N CYS A 285 24.21 14.22 23.20
CA CYS A 285 24.63 14.68 24.53
C CYS A 285 25.79 13.81 25.05
N SER A 286 25.69 12.49 24.92
CA SER A 286 26.75 11.54 25.32
C SER A 286 28.06 11.80 24.58
N ILE A 287 28.02 12.01 23.26
CA ILE A 287 29.20 12.37 22.46
C ILE A 287 29.79 13.74 22.87
N LYS A 288 28.95 14.73 23.18
CA LYS A 288 29.42 16.05 23.66
C LYS A 288 30.08 15.95 25.02
N GLN A 289 29.50 15.20 25.96
CA GLN A 289 30.06 14.96 27.29
C GLN A 289 31.39 14.20 27.19
N PHE A 290 31.45 13.16 26.35
CA PHE A 290 32.68 12.42 26.08
C PHE A 290 33.79 13.32 25.53
N ARG A 291 33.49 14.12 24.50
CA ARG A 291 34.45 15.06 23.91
C ARG A 291 34.93 16.11 24.92
N ALA A 292 34.04 16.64 25.75
CA ALA A 292 34.41 17.57 26.81
C ALA A 292 35.36 16.93 27.82
N ALA A 293 35.14 15.66 28.19
CA ALA A 293 35.99 14.93 29.13
C ALA A 293 37.41 14.69 28.60
N ILE A 294 37.56 14.30 27.32
CA ILE A 294 38.89 14.06 26.71
C ILE A 294 39.65 15.35 26.36
N SER A 295 38.95 16.48 26.24
CA SER A 295 39.54 17.80 25.96
C SER A 295 40.07 18.52 27.20
N LEU A 296 39.91 17.96 28.40
CA LEU A 296 40.49 18.54 29.61
C LEU A 296 42.03 18.51 29.57
N PRO A 297 42.71 19.50 30.17
CA PRO A 297 44.17 19.54 30.22
C PRO A 297 44.75 18.32 30.96
N GLY A 298 45.65 17.60 30.29
CA GLY A 298 46.30 16.41 30.84
C GLY A 298 46.08 15.15 30.00
N VAL A 299 46.53 14.02 30.52
CA VAL A 299 46.37 12.71 29.87
C VAL A 299 45.14 12.03 30.43
N SER A 300 44.23 11.60 29.56
CA SER A 300 43.03 10.84 29.90
C SER A 300 43.11 9.47 29.24
N VAL A 301 43.00 8.40 30.02
CA VAL A 301 42.88 7.04 29.46
C VAL A 301 41.42 6.64 29.51
N VAL A 302 40.85 6.39 28.35
CA VAL A 302 39.47 5.96 28.17
C VAL A 302 39.45 4.45 28.03
N HIS A 303 38.70 3.80 28.90
CA HIS A 303 38.44 2.36 28.84
C HIS A 303 37.07 2.11 28.20
N PHE A 304 37.09 1.51 27.01
CA PHE A 304 35.87 1.02 26.34
C PHE A 304 35.60 -0.42 26.78
N LYS A 305 34.49 -0.61 27.48
CA LYS A 305 34.10 -1.90 28.06
C LYS A 305 32.68 -2.29 27.66
N MET A 306 32.39 -3.57 27.85
CA MET A 306 31.04 -4.13 27.77
C MET A 306 30.80 -4.99 29.00
N SER A 307 29.71 -4.74 29.72
CA SER A 307 29.38 -5.39 30.99
C SER A 307 29.23 -6.92 30.89
N SER A 308 28.92 -7.43 29.69
CA SER A 308 28.84 -8.85 29.38
C SER A 308 30.20 -9.54 29.08
N ASN A 309 31.29 -8.80 28.85
CA ASN A 309 32.60 -9.35 28.46
C ASN A 309 33.49 -9.70 29.68
N MET A 310 33.87 -10.98 29.81
CA MET A 310 34.69 -11.49 30.91
C MET A 310 36.10 -10.89 30.98
N GLN A 311 36.70 -10.56 29.84
CA GLN A 311 38.04 -9.96 29.77
C GLN A 311 38.03 -8.51 30.28
N CYS A 312 36.94 -7.79 30.05
CA CYS A 312 36.70 -6.45 30.61
C CYS A 312 36.59 -6.51 32.15
N LYS A 313 35.91 -7.52 32.70
CA LYS A 313 35.77 -7.73 34.15
C LYS A 313 37.11 -8.01 34.84
N GLN A 314 38.02 -8.71 34.18
CA GLN A 314 39.35 -9.04 34.73
C GLN A 314 40.34 -7.87 34.70
N ILE A 315 40.16 -6.91 33.80
CA ILE A 315 41.09 -5.79 33.60
C ILE A 315 40.62 -4.51 34.31
N SER A 316 39.31 -4.35 34.55
CA SER A 316 38.74 -3.16 35.20
C SER A 316 39.38 -2.81 36.57
N PRO A 317 39.56 -3.75 37.52
CA PRO A 317 40.13 -3.43 38.84
C PRO A 317 41.60 -2.97 38.77
N PHE A 318 42.32 -3.41 37.74
CA PHE A 318 43.72 -3.04 37.52
C PHE A 318 43.82 -1.62 36.95
N VAL A 319 42.90 -1.25 36.05
CA VAL A 319 42.82 0.11 35.47
C VAL A 319 42.46 1.13 36.55
N ASP A 320 41.49 0.81 37.42
CA ASP A 320 41.09 1.67 38.54
C ASP A 320 42.26 1.94 39.52
N SER A 321 43.24 1.03 39.59
CA SER A 321 44.44 1.16 40.41
C SER A 321 45.57 1.97 39.73
N LEU A 322 45.52 2.20 38.42
CA LEU A 322 46.62 2.79 37.64
C LEU A 322 46.52 4.31 37.48
N CYS A 323 45.33 4.91 37.47
CA CYS A 323 45.19 6.36 37.60
C CYS A 323 43.95 6.80 38.39
N ASP A 324 44.08 7.94 39.07
CA ASP A 324 43.00 8.60 39.80
C ASP A 324 41.92 9.24 38.89
N ARG A 325 42.15 9.34 37.57
CA ARG A 325 41.22 9.94 36.59
C ARG A 325 41.10 9.12 35.30
N HIS A 326 40.18 8.18 35.29
CA HIS A 326 39.85 7.35 34.12
C HIS A 326 38.35 7.37 33.80
N PRO A 327 37.91 8.12 32.78
CA PRO A 327 36.55 7.97 32.28
C PRO A 327 36.40 6.56 31.65
N SER A 328 35.60 5.70 32.27
CA SER A 328 35.19 4.42 31.68
C SER A 328 33.90 4.61 30.88
N VAL A 329 33.88 4.14 29.64
CA VAL A 329 32.73 4.24 28.73
C VAL A 329 32.18 2.84 28.52
N ASP A 330 30.96 2.59 29.03
CA ASP A 330 30.24 1.36 28.73
C ASP A 330 29.51 1.53 27.39
N ILE A 331 29.82 0.64 26.45
CA ILE A 331 29.27 0.69 25.10
C ILE A 331 27.79 0.28 25.09
N GLU A 332 27.32 -0.51 26.05
CA GLU A 332 25.89 -0.85 26.18
C GLU A 332 25.05 0.39 26.56
N GLU A 333 25.63 1.32 27.33
CA GLU A 333 24.96 2.56 27.76
C GLU A 333 25.19 3.74 26.80
N SER A 334 26.24 3.68 25.97
CA SER A 334 26.64 4.80 25.10
C SER A 334 27.15 4.35 23.70
N PRO A 335 26.31 3.67 22.90
CA PRO A 335 26.71 3.10 21.61
C PRO A 335 27.18 4.17 20.59
N GLY A 336 26.63 5.39 20.67
CA GLY A 336 27.02 6.51 19.81
C GLY A 336 28.49 6.92 19.94
N VAL A 337 29.09 6.79 21.14
CA VAL A 337 30.51 7.10 21.37
C VAL A 337 31.41 6.03 20.76
N ALA A 338 31.03 4.75 20.87
CA ALA A 338 31.77 3.64 20.29
C ALA A 338 31.83 3.72 18.75
N ASN A 339 30.69 4.06 18.13
CA ASN A 339 30.61 4.26 16.68
C ASN A 339 31.45 5.46 16.22
N ALA A 340 31.40 6.59 16.96
CA ALA A 340 32.20 7.78 16.63
C ALA A 340 33.72 7.52 16.74
N GLU A 341 34.13 6.66 17.66
CA GLU A 341 35.53 6.29 17.88
C GLU A 341 35.96 5.00 17.15
N ASN A 342 35.12 4.45 16.26
CA ASN A 342 35.36 3.23 15.48
C ASN A 342 35.77 2.00 16.30
N ILE A 343 35.19 1.82 17.49
CA ILE A 343 35.50 0.70 18.37
C ILE A 343 34.71 -0.54 17.95
N SER A 344 35.41 -1.58 17.48
CA SER A 344 34.80 -2.84 17.01
C SER A 344 35.19 -4.06 17.87
N ILE A 345 36.26 -3.98 18.65
CA ILE A 345 36.81 -5.08 19.44
C ILE A 345 36.99 -4.60 20.89
N LEU A 346 36.72 -5.46 21.87
CA LEU A 346 36.75 -5.12 23.30
C LEU A 346 37.52 -6.16 24.13
N PRO A 347 38.25 -5.74 25.20
CA PRO A 347 38.40 -4.36 25.69
C PRO A 347 39.33 -3.51 24.82
N THR A 348 38.99 -2.25 24.59
CA THR A 348 39.86 -1.29 23.90
C THR A 348 40.17 -0.10 24.80
N PHE A 349 41.42 0.33 24.80
CA PHE A 349 41.90 1.48 25.55
C PHE A 349 42.44 2.52 24.60
N LYS A 350 42.04 3.78 24.81
CA LYS A 350 42.57 4.92 24.09
C LYS A 350 43.14 5.95 25.06
N ILE A 351 44.34 6.44 24.78
CA ILE A 351 45.00 7.49 25.54
C ILE A 351 44.84 8.79 24.77
N TYR A 352 44.21 9.78 25.41
CA TYR A 352 44.02 11.12 24.87
C TYR A 352 44.86 12.13 25.64
N LYS A 353 45.34 13.16 24.95
CA LYS A 353 45.95 14.36 25.56
C LYS A 353 45.37 15.60 24.90
N ASN A 354 44.74 16.46 25.70
CA ASN A 354 44.12 17.70 25.23
C ASN A 354 43.17 17.49 24.02
N GLY A 355 42.40 16.40 24.02
CA GLY A 355 41.46 16.05 22.95
C GLY A 355 42.03 15.26 21.77
N CYS A 356 43.34 15.07 21.66
CA CYS A 356 43.96 14.27 20.60
C CYS A 356 44.25 12.84 21.07
N CYS A 357 43.85 11.85 20.28
CA CYS A 357 44.19 10.44 20.54
C CYS A 357 45.68 10.21 20.24
N LEU A 358 46.43 9.79 21.25
CA LEU A 358 47.87 9.50 21.15
C LEU A 358 48.14 8.02 20.89
N LYS A 359 47.32 7.13 21.47
CA LYS A 359 47.52 5.69 21.37
C LYS A 359 46.20 4.93 21.53
N GLU A 360 46.01 3.94 20.68
CA GLU A 360 44.96 2.93 20.79
C GLU A 360 45.58 1.56 21.07
N MET A 361 44.93 0.80 21.95
CA MET A 361 45.33 -0.53 22.37
C MET A 361 44.10 -1.43 22.43
N VAL A 362 44.08 -2.44 21.55
CA VAL A 362 43.02 -3.45 21.51
C VAL A 362 43.49 -4.67 22.29
N CYS A 363 42.71 -5.09 23.28
CA CYS A 363 43.00 -6.23 24.17
C CYS A 363 44.44 -6.23 24.74
N PRO A 364 44.92 -5.13 25.36
CA PRO A 364 46.30 -5.07 25.85
C PRO A 364 46.57 -6.04 27.01
N SER A 365 47.81 -6.51 27.11
CA SER A 365 48.31 -7.14 28.34
C SER A 365 48.48 -6.09 29.44
N ARG A 366 48.48 -6.53 30.71
CA ARG A 366 48.63 -5.63 31.87
C ARG A 366 49.91 -4.79 31.80
N GLU A 367 51.03 -5.44 31.46
CA GLU A 367 52.35 -4.81 31.31
C GLU A 367 52.37 -3.76 30.19
N MET A 368 51.73 -4.05 29.05
CA MET A 368 51.66 -3.13 27.92
C MET A 368 50.84 -1.87 28.26
N LEU A 369 49.74 -2.06 28.98
CA LEU A 369 48.87 -0.97 29.43
C LEU A 369 49.61 -0.08 30.42
N GLU A 370 50.23 -0.66 31.45
CA GLU A 370 50.98 0.06 32.48
C GLU A 370 52.15 0.86 31.88
N HIS A 371 52.96 0.23 31.03
CA HIS A 371 54.08 0.90 30.37
C HIS A 371 53.61 2.07 29.49
N SER A 372 52.52 1.90 28.74
CA SER A 372 51.98 2.95 27.86
C SER A 372 51.43 4.12 28.67
N VAL A 373 50.69 3.86 29.74
CA VAL A 373 50.15 4.91 30.61
C VAL A 373 51.27 5.71 31.28
N ILE A 374 52.30 5.04 31.82
CA ILE A 374 53.46 5.70 32.43
C ILE A 374 54.22 6.53 31.39
N HIS A 375 54.47 5.97 30.21
CA HIS A 375 55.21 6.65 29.13
C HIS A 375 54.53 7.95 28.70
N TYR A 376 53.21 7.93 28.48
CA TYR A 376 52.48 9.12 28.03
C TYR A 376 52.15 10.10 29.15
N SER A 377 52.07 9.64 30.41
CA SER A 377 51.82 10.51 31.58
C SER A 377 53.08 11.24 32.06
N SER A 378 54.28 10.67 31.83
CA SER A 378 55.57 11.28 32.19
C SER A 378 56.13 12.23 31.12
N TYR A 379 55.54 12.24 29.91
CA TYR A 379 55.96 13.11 28.81
C TYR A 379 55.33 14.52 28.96
N ASN A 380 56.01 15.40 29.69
CA ASN A 380 55.82 16.86 29.62
C ASN A 380 56.89 17.45 28.69
N PRO A 381 56.54 18.06 27.54
CA PRO A 381 57.40 19.10 26.99
C PRO A 381 57.39 20.34 27.88
#